data_AF-A0A3N5NNT2-F1
#
_entry.id   AF-A0A3N5NNT2-F1
#
_cell.length_a   1.000
_cell.length_b   1.000
_cell.length_c   1.000
_cell.angle_alpha   90.00
_cell.angle_beta   90.00
_cell.angle_gamma   90.00
#
_symmetry.space_group_name_H-M   'P 1'
#
loop_
_entity.id
_entity.type
_entity.pdbx_description
1 polymer ?
#
loop_
_entity_poly.entity_id
_entity_poly.type
_entity_poly.pdbx_seq_one_letter_code
_entity_poly.pdbx_strand_id
1 'polypeptide(L)' 'FLERWGLGWLYFLLKVGFLLFFYVWMRWTLPRYRYDQLMAFGWKFLLPLSVINLLVTAAGVLYFGL' A
#
# COMPACT_ATOMS: atom_id res chain seq x y z
N PHE A 1 4.32 -18.85 -10.47
CA PHE A 1 4.06 -20.24 -10.05
C PHE A 1 2.56 -20.57 -9.96
N LEU A 2 1.72 -19.71 -9.35
CA LEU A 2 0.26 -19.92 -9.19
C LEU A 2 -0.60 -19.75 -10.46
N GLU A 3 -0.13 -18.97 -11.45
CA GLU A 3 -0.87 -18.77 -12.72
C GLU A 3 -0.94 -20.04 -13.58
N ARG A 4 -0.06 -21.01 -13.32
CA ARG A 4 0.07 -22.25 -14.09
C ARG A 4 -1.10 -23.22 -13.90
N TRP A 5 -1.94 -23.00 -12.88
CA TRP A 5 -3.02 -23.90 -12.46
C TRP A 5 -4.43 -23.32 -12.68
N GLY A 6 -4.58 -22.19 -13.38
CA GLY A 6 -5.89 -21.58 -13.63
C GLY A 6 -6.58 -21.01 -12.37
N LEU A 7 -5.88 -20.94 -11.23
CA LEU A 7 -6.37 -20.40 -9.94
C LEU A 7 -6.13 -18.89 -9.78
N GLY A 8 -5.65 -18.21 -10.83
CA GLY A 8 -5.38 -16.78 -10.78
C GLY A 8 -6.61 -15.94 -10.44
N TRP A 9 -7.79 -16.33 -10.93
CA TRP A 9 -9.06 -15.65 -10.66
C TRP A 9 -9.48 -15.76 -9.20
N LEU A 10 -9.25 -16.92 -8.56
CA LEU A 10 -9.58 -17.12 -7.15
C LEU A 10 -8.68 -16.28 -6.24
N TYR A 11 -7.39 -16.21 -6.55
CA TYR A 11 -6.44 -15.35 -5.84
C TYR A 11 -6.77 -13.86 -6.00
N PHE A 12 -7.22 -13.44 -7.18
CA PHE A 12 -7.69 -12.10 -7.43
C PHE A 12 -8.95 -11.78 -6.59
N LEU A 13 -9.96 -12.64 -6.64
CA LEU A 13 -11.20 -12.49 -5.85
C LEU A 13 -10.91 -12.45 -4.34
N LEU A 14 -10.02 -13.30 -3.84
CA LEU A 14 -9.65 -13.31 -2.43
C LEU A 14 -9.00 -11.98 -1.99
N LYS A 15 -8.04 -11.48 -2.78
CA LYS A 15 -7.40 -10.17 -2.50
C LYS A 15 -8.40 -9.02 -2.52
N VAL A 16 -9.26 -8.98 -3.54
CA VAL A 16 -10.29 -7.93 -3.69
C VAL A 16 -11.32 -8.01 -2.57
N GLY A 17 -11.81 -9.21 -2.24
CA GLY A 17 -12.75 -9.44 -1.14
C GLY A 17 -12.16 -9.01 0.21
N PHE A 18 -10.88 -9.33 0.47
CA PHE A 18 -10.18 -8.89 1.67
C PHE A 18 -10.03 -7.36 1.73
N LEU A 19 -9.67 -6.71 0.63
CA LEU A 19 -9.58 -5.25 0.53
C LEU A 19 -10.94 -4.57 0.77
N LEU A 20 -12.03 -5.10 0.19
CA LEU A 20 -13.38 -4.60 0.40
C LEU A 20 -13.84 -4.75 1.85
N PHE A 21 -13.58 -5.92 2.46
CA PHE A 21 -13.87 -6.15 3.87
C PHE A 21 -13.11 -5.15 4.76
N PHE A 22 -11.82 -4.97 4.51
CA PHE A 22 -10.99 -4.00 5.23
C PHE A 22 -11.52 -2.57 5.07
N TYR A 23 -11.97 -2.19 3.87
CA TYR A 23 -12.51 -0.84 3.63
C TYR A 23 -13.84 -0.59 4.36
N VAL A 24 -14.73 -1.59 4.37
CA VAL A 24 -16.00 -1.51 5.12
C VAL A 24 -15.72 -1.44 6.62
N TRP A 25 -14.79 -2.26 7.12
CA TRP A 25 -14.40 -2.26 8.52
C TRP A 25 -13.72 -0.94 8.95
N MET A 26 -12.88 -0.37 8.10
CA MET A 26 -12.24 0.93 8.34
C MET A 26 -13.27 2.05 8.46
N ARG A 27 -14.32 2.05 7.63
CA ARG A 27 -15.44 3.02 7.76
C ARG A 27 -16.20 2.90 9.07
N TRP A 28 -16.28 1.71 9.66
CA TRP A 28 -16.92 1.49 10.96
C TRP A 28 -16.03 1.90 12.13
N THR A 29 -14.71 1.89 11.96
CA THR A 29 -13.75 2.10 13.05
C THR A 29 -13.25 3.55 13.14
N LEU A 30 -13.28 4.34 12.07
CA LEU A 30 -12.76 5.72 12.05
C LEU A 30 -13.84 6.74 12.46
N PRO A 31 -13.75 7.34 13.67
CA PRO A 31 -14.64 8.42 14.07
C PRO A 31 -14.12 9.74 13.45
N ARG A 32 -14.83 10.27 12.44
CA ARG A 32 -14.59 11.57 11.74
C ARG A 32 -13.19 12.19 11.94
N TYR A 33 -12.22 11.78 11.12
CA TYR A 33 -10.93 12.45 11.04
C TYR A 33 -11.05 13.79 10.32
N ARG A 34 -10.37 14.83 10.82
CA ARG A 34 -10.35 16.15 10.18
C ARG A 34 -9.45 16.11 8.94
N TYR A 35 -9.88 16.72 7.84
CA TYR A 35 -9.11 16.75 6.58
C TYR A 35 -7.67 17.28 6.78
N ASP A 36 -7.49 18.25 7.68
CA ASP A 36 -6.17 18.81 7.99
C ASP A 36 -5.19 17.79 8.58
N GLN A 37 -5.70 16.82 9.36
CA GLN A 37 -4.86 15.78 9.97
C GLN A 37 -4.40 14.77 8.93
N LEU A 38 -5.27 14.45 7.96
CA LEU A 38 -4.92 13.59 6.84
C LEU A 38 -3.90 14.27 5.92
N MET A 39 -4.08 15.57 5.65
CA MET A 39 -3.14 16.39 4.88
C MET A 39 -1.78 16.45 5.58
N ALA A 40 -1.76 16.68 6.90
CA ALA A 40 -0.53 16.70 7.67
C ALA A 40 0.18 15.35 7.67
N PHE A 41 -0.55 14.23 7.77
CA PHE A 41 0.03 12.89 7.68
C PHE A 41 0.63 12.62 6.29
N GLY A 42 -0.10 12.96 5.22
CA GLY A 42 0.38 12.79 3.86
C GLY A 42 1.63 13.63 3.57
N TRP A 43 1.59 14.92 3.91
CA TRP A 43 2.68 15.83 3.59
C TRP A 43 3.89 15.70 4.53
N LYS A 44 3.69 15.38 5.82
CA LYS A 44 4.80 15.26 6.77
C LYS A 44 5.37 13.86 6.91
N PHE A 45 4.60 12.80 6.64
CA PHE A 45 5.06 11.42 6.78
C PHE A 45 5.17 10.69 5.45
N LEU A 46 4.13 10.73 4.60
CA LEU A 46 4.14 9.92 3.36
C LEU A 46 5.16 10.46 2.34
N LEU A 47 5.22 11.78 2.11
CA LEU A 47 6.18 12.36 1.17
C LEU A 47 7.66 12.08 1.52
N PRO A 48 8.15 12.39 2.72
CA PRO A 48 9.55 12.11 3.04
C PRO A 48 9.84 10.60 3.04
N LEU A 49 8.89 9.76 3.46
CA LEU A 49 9.06 8.31 3.44
C LEU A 49 9.17 7.77 2.00
N SER A 50 8.36 8.27 1.06
CA SER A 50 8.45 7.91 -0.36
C SER A 50 9.80 8.32 -0.97
N VAL A 51 10.30 9.52 -0.64
CA VAL A 51 11.62 9.98 -1.11
C VAL A 51 12.74 9.11 -0.55
N ILE A 52 12.70 8.78 0.74
CA ILE A 52 13.68 7.87 1.36
C ILE A 52 13.64 6.49 0.69
N ASN A 53 12.45 5.93 0.45
CA ASN A 53 12.32 4.62 -0.18
C ASN A 53 12.91 4.61 -1.60
N LEU A 54 12.71 5.70 -2.36
CA LEU A 54 13.28 5.88 -3.68
C LEU A 54 14.82 5.99 -3.63
N LEU A 55 15.37 6.75 -2.69
CA LEU A 55 16.82 6.87 -2.49
C LEU A 55 17.45 5.53 -2.07
N VAL A 56 16.80 4.80 -1.17
CA VAL A 56 17.26 3.46 -0.73
C VAL A 56 17.24 2.47 -1.88
N THR A 57 16.19 2.49 -2.70
CA THR A 57 16.09 1.62 -3.88
C THR A 57 17.17 1.98 -4.91
N ALA A 58 17.39 3.27 -5.17
CA ALA A 58 18.45 3.74 -6.08
C ALA A 58 19.86 3.34 -5.58
N ALA A 59 20.12 3.51 -4.28
CA ALA A 59 21.37 3.08 -3.65
C ALA A 59 21.54 1.54 -3.69
N GLY A 60 20.45 0.80 -3.50
CA GLY A 60 20.42 -0.66 -3.60
C GLY A 60 20.77 -1.16 -5.00
N VAL A 61 20.19 -0.54 -6.04
CA VAL A 61 20.52 -0.87 -7.45
C VAL A 61 21.99 -0.57 -7.76
N LEU A 62 22.49 0.58 -7.33
CA LEU A 62 23.92 0.94 -7.50
C LEU A 62 24.86 -0.04 -6.80
N TYR A 63 24.52 -0.51 -5.60
CA TYR A 63 25.35 -1.44 -4.84
C TYR A 63 25.28 -2.88 -5.37
N PHE A 64 24.10 -3.34 -5.77
CA PHE A 64 23.90 -4.71 -6.30
C PHE A 64 24.28 -4.85 -7.78
N GLY A 65 24.57 -3.75 -8.48
CA GLY A 65 25.12 -3.77 -9.84
C GLY A 65 24.22 -4.44 -10.88
N LEU A 66 22.91 -4.14 -10.84
CA LEU A 66 21.98 -4.41 -11.95
C LEU A 66 22.03 -3.30 -13.00
#